data_AF-A0A7W6B682-F1
#
_entry.id   AF-A0A7W6B682-F1
#
_cell.length_a   1.000
_cell.length_b   1.000
_cell.length_c   1.000
_cell.angle_alpha   90.00
_cell.angle_beta   90.00
_cell.angle_gamma   90.00
#
_symmetry.space_group_name_H-M   'P 1'
#
loop_
_entity.id
_entity.type
_entity.pdbx_description
1 polymer ?
#
loop_
_entity_poly.entity_id
_entity_poly.type
_entity_poly.pdbx_seq_one_letter_code
_entity_poly.pdbx_strand_id
1 'polypeptide(L)'
;MLVTDRDCRTGGARFAVPTFGEIEGKLLVCEVVATSCLRQLFTHSGRFVVPVIKRRVRRLLETRCSGEKLCQDDTEAAVEYAFQLVDAAAEAAGRKTAVSSATEGCETIRRLRAMRAPPRKRS
;
A
#
# COMPACT_ATOMS: atom_id res chain seq x y z
N MET A 1 5.23 -5.99 -13.71
CA MET A 1 5.85 -4.98 -12.82
C MET A 1 5.92 -3.66 -13.57
N LEU A 2 5.67 -2.52 -12.90
CA LEU A 2 6.03 -1.22 -13.48
C LEU A 2 7.56 -1.10 -13.40
N VAL A 3 8.21 -0.90 -14.54
CA VAL A 3 9.67 -0.74 -14.63
C VAL A 3 9.94 0.72 -14.98
N THR A 4 10.84 1.34 -14.24
CA THR A 4 11.29 2.72 -14.43
C THR A 4 12.76 2.72 -14.83
N ASP A 5 13.24 3.80 -15.47
CA ASP A 5 14.66 3.93 -15.82
C ASP A 5 15.58 3.78 -14.60
N ARG A 6 15.10 4.14 -13.42
CA ARG A 6 15.81 3.95 -12.15
C ARG A 6 16.03 2.48 -11.83
N ASP A 7 15.11 1.59 -12.21
CA ASP A 7 15.26 0.14 -12.06
C ASP A 7 16.33 -0.44 -12.99
N CYS A 8 16.62 0.25 -14.10
CA CYS A 8 17.65 -0.11 -15.07
C CYS A 8 19.00 0.56 -14.80
N ARG A 9 19.05 1.59 -13.94
CA ARG A 9 20.31 2.20 -13.49
C ARG A 9 21.02 1.24 -12.55
N THR A 10 21.98 0.51 -13.10
CA THR A 10 22.82 -0.44 -12.38
C THR A 10 23.65 0.28 -11.32
N GLY A 11 23.21 0.17 -10.06
CA GLY A 11 24.06 0.33 -8.88
C GLY A 11 25.03 -0.86 -8.72
N GLY A 12 25.73 -1.23 -9.79
CA GLY A 12 26.66 -2.36 -9.87
C GLY A 12 25.99 -3.73 -9.91
N ALA A 13 26.54 -4.64 -10.71
CA ALA A 13 26.19 -6.07 -10.77
C ALA A 13 26.40 -6.85 -9.46
N ARG A 14 26.53 -6.17 -8.31
CA ARG A 14 26.86 -6.72 -6.99
C ARG A 14 25.63 -6.99 -6.11
N PHE A 15 24.44 -6.55 -6.52
CA PHE A 15 23.21 -6.73 -5.75
C PHE A 15 22.15 -7.44 -6.60
N ALA A 16 22.27 -8.77 -6.73
CA ALA A 16 21.21 -9.60 -7.31
C ALA A 16 19.89 -9.51 -6.50
N VAL A 17 19.97 -9.05 -5.25
CA VAL A 17 18.83 -8.80 -4.35
C VAL A 17 18.81 -7.31 -4.01
N PRO A 18 17.68 -6.60 -4.19
CA PRO A 18 17.56 -5.20 -3.81
C PRO A 18 17.73 -5.03 -2.29
N THR A 19 18.38 -3.95 -1.88
CA THR A 19 18.49 -3.55 -0.48
C THR A 19 17.13 -3.11 0.07
N PHE A 20 16.96 -3.18 1.39
CA PHE A 20 15.72 -2.74 2.05
C PHE A 20 15.40 -1.26 1.74
N GLY A 21 16.42 -0.39 1.74
CA GLY A 21 16.24 1.03 1.42
C GLY A 21 15.81 1.27 -0.03
N GLU A 22 16.22 0.43 -0.98
CA GLU A 22 15.72 0.51 -2.36
C GLU A 22 14.27 0.09 -2.47
N ILE A 23 13.86 -0.96 -1.75
CA ILE A 23 12.46 -1.41 -1.71
C ILE A 23 11.59 -0.33 -1.08
N GLU A 24 11.98 0.18 0.09
CA GLU A 24 11.27 1.24 0.82
C GLU A 24 11.17 2.51 -0.03
N GLY A 25 12.27 2.93 -0.67
CA GLY A 25 12.28 4.07 -1.57
C GLY A 25 11.31 3.92 -2.74
N LYS A 26 11.18 2.72 -3.32
CA LYS A 26 10.20 2.46 -4.39
C LYS A 26 8.77 2.51 -3.87
N LEU A 27 8.50 1.90 -2.72
CA LEU A 27 7.18 1.91 -2.10
C LEU A 27 6.73 3.34 -1.77
N LEU A 28 7.62 4.18 -1.22
CA LEU A 28 7.36 5.58 -0.93
C LEU A 28 6.99 6.37 -2.19
N VAL A 29 7.76 6.20 -3.29
CA VAL A 29 7.46 6.87 -4.56
C VAL A 29 6.12 6.41 -5.12
N CYS A 30 5.82 5.10 -5.08
CA CYS A 30 4.53 4.56 -5.52
C CYS A 30 3.36 5.13 -4.70
N GLU A 31 3.51 5.27 -3.38
CA GLU A 31 2.50 5.87 -2.51
C GLU A 31 2.23 7.33 -2.87
N VAL A 32 3.28 8.13 -3.09
CA VAL A 32 3.16 9.54 -3.51
C VAL A 32 2.45 9.65 -4.86
N VAL A 33 2.82 8.80 -5.83
CA VAL A 33 2.18 8.77 -7.15
C VAL A 33 0.70 8.38 -7.03
N ALA A 34 0.40 7.29 -6.33
CA ALA A 34 -0.97 6.79 -6.15
C ALA A 34 -1.87 7.85 -5.48
N THR A 35 -1.40 8.44 -4.38
CA THR A 35 -2.16 9.47 -3.65
C THR A 35 -2.39 10.72 -4.51
N SER A 36 -1.39 11.14 -5.29
CA SER A 36 -1.52 12.31 -6.17
C SER A 36 -2.53 12.07 -7.29
N CYS A 37 -2.48 10.90 -7.94
CA CYS A 37 -3.45 10.51 -8.96
C CYS A 37 -4.87 10.41 -8.41
N LEU A 38 -5.04 9.80 -7.23
CA LEU A 38 -6.34 9.70 -6.56
C LEU A 38 -6.89 11.07 -6.19
N ARG A 39 -6.04 11.97 -5.69
CA ARG A 39 -6.45 13.33 -5.34
C ARG A 39 -7.01 14.07 -6.56
N GLN A 40 -6.29 14.04 -7.69
CA GLN A 40 -6.77 14.62 -8.95
C GLN A 40 -8.05 13.95 -9.44
N LEU A 41 -8.14 12.62 -9.37
CA LEU A 41 -9.32 11.87 -9.78
C LEU A 41 -10.54 12.27 -8.93
N PHE A 42 -10.38 12.42 -7.61
CA PHE A 42 -11.46 12.80 -6.72
C PHE A 42 -11.94 14.24 -6.93
N THR A 43 -11.10 15.15 -7.41
CA THR A 43 -11.52 16.50 -7.79
C THR A 43 -12.64 16.49 -8.84
N HIS A 44 -12.64 15.52 -9.74
CA HIS A 44 -13.55 15.48 -10.89
C HIS A 44 -14.58 14.35 -10.84
N SER A 45 -14.62 13.57 -9.77
CA SER A 45 -15.38 12.32 -9.77
C SER A 45 -16.35 12.13 -8.61
N GLY A 46 -17.48 11.50 -8.92
CA GLY A 46 -18.55 11.19 -7.96
C GLY A 46 -18.18 10.13 -6.91
N ARG A 47 -19.11 9.90 -5.97
CA ARG A 47 -18.94 9.04 -4.79
C ARG A 47 -18.50 7.59 -5.11
N PHE A 48 -18.82 7.08 -6.29
CA PHE A 48 -18.58 5.67 -6.68
C PHE A 48 -17.17 5.32 -7.20
N VAL A 49 -16.23 6.27 -7.25
CA VAL A 49 -14.90 5.99 -7.82
C VAL A 49 -14.12 4.90 -7.08
N VAL A 50 -14.06 4.94 -5.75
CA VAL A 50 -13.29 3.92 -4.99
C VAL A 50 -13.82 2.50 -5.21
N PRO A 51 -15.15 2.23 -5.14
CA PRO A 51 -15.71 0.94 -5.53
C PRO A 51 -15.39 0.50 -6.97
N VAL A 52 -15.30 1.43 -7.92
CA VAL A 52 -14.90 1.13 -9.30
C VAL A 52 -13.43 0.74 -9.38
N ILE A 53 -12.55 1.45 -8.67
CA ILE A 53 -11.12 1.15 -8.59
C ILE A 53 -10.91 -0.25 -7.98
N LYS A 54 -11.52 -0.54 -6.83
CA LYS A 54 -11.40 -1.86 -6.18
C LYS A 54 -11.82 -3.01 -7.09
N ARG A 55 -12.94 -2.85 -7.82
CA ARG A 55 -13.38 -3.88 -8.79
C ARG A 55 -12.35 -4.10 -9.92
N ARG A 56 -11.72 -3.02 -10.41
CA ARG A 56 -10.66 -3.14 -11.42
C ARG A 56 -9.40 -3.78 -10.86
N VAL A 57 -8.98 -3.39 -9.65
CA VAL A 57 -7.82 -3.96 -8.95
C VAL A 57 -8.00 -5.47 -8.73
N ARG A 58 -9.17 -5.90 -8.23
CA ARG A 58 -9.48 -7.33 -8.05
C ARG A 58 -9.29 -8.12 -9.35
N ARG A 59 -9.92 -7.70 -10.45
CA ARG A 59 -9.79 -8.39 -11.75
C ARG A 59 -8.35 -8.48 -12.24
N LEU A 60 -7.58 -7.41 -12.07
CA LEU A 60 -6.17 -7.38 -12.47
C LEU A 60 -5.32 -8.30 -11.61
N LEU A 61 -5.58 -8.37 -10.30
CA LEU A 61 -4.90 -9.28 -9.39
C LEU A 61 -5.26 -10.73 -9.69
N GLU A 62 -6.54 -11.07 -9.85
CA GLU A 62 -6.97 -12.42 -10.23
C GLU A 62 -6.28 -12.88 -11.51
N THR A 63 -6.20 -12.02 -12.53
CA THR A 63 -5.50 -12.32 -13.79
C THR A 63 -4.00 -12.54 -13.58
N ARG A 64 -3.36 -11.68 -12.78
CA ARG A 64 -1.92 -11.77 -12.48
C ARG A 64 -1.59 -13.02 -11.67
N CYS A 65 -2.31 -13.24 -10.58
CA CYS A 65 -2.12 -14.37 -9.68
C CYS A 65 -2.36 -15.71 -10.40
N SER A 66 -3.36 -15.77 -11.29
CA SER A 66 -3.56 -16.94 -12.15
C SER A 66 -2.36 -17.19 -13.08
N GLY A 67 -1.79 -16.15 -13.70
CA GLY A 67 -0.59 -16.26 -14.54
C GLY A 67 0.65 -16.75 -13.77
N GLU A 68 0.77 -16.35 -12.50
CA GLU A 68 1.86 -16.76 -11.60
C GLU A 68 1.56 -18.09 -10.88
N LYS A 69 0.43 -18.75 -11.17
CA LYS A 69 -0.02 -20.01 -10.56
C LYS A 69 -0.15 -19.95 -9.03
N LEU A 70 -0.52 -18.79 -8.48
CA LEU A 70 -0.84 -18.65 -7.07
C LEU A 70 -2.15 -19.39 -6.76
N CYS A 71 -2.27 -19.90 -5.53
CA CYS A 71 -3.51 -20.54 -5.10
C CYS A 71 -4.61 -19.48 -4.87
N GLN A 72 -5.84 -19.96 -4.68
CA GLN A 72 -6.98 -19.10 -4.46
C GLN A 72 -6.84 -18.29 -3.15
N ASP A 73 -6.30 -18.91 -2.10
CA ASP A 73 -6.13 -18.25 -0.80
C ASP A 73 -5.11 -17.10 -0.89
N ASP A 74 -3.96 -17.33 -1.55
CA ASP A 74 -2.97 -16.29 -1.81
C ASP A 74 -3.54 -15.14 -2.66
N THR A 75 -4.41 -15.48 -3.62
CA THR A 75 -5.09 -14.50 -4.46
C THR A 75 -6.04 -13.63 -3.65
N GLU A 76 -6.89 -14.21 -2.80
CA GLU A 76 -7.82 -13.44 -1.97
C GLU A 76 -7.06 -12.60 -0.94
N ALA A 77 -6.00 -13.14 -0.32
CA ALA A 77 -5.14 -12.37 0.59
C ALA A 77 -4.49 -11.16 -0.11
N ALA A 78 -4.02 -11.33 -1.35
CA ALA A 78 -3.48 -10.23 -2.15
C ALA A 78 -4.54 -9.18 -2.49
N VAL A 79 -5.78 -9.60 -2.78
CA VAL A 79 -6.90 -8.70 -3.07
C VAL A 79 -7.32 -7.92 -1.83
N GLU A 80 -7.42 -8.58 -0.67
CA GLU A 80 -7.74 -7.92 0.61
C GLU A 80 -6.68 -6.87 0.94
N TYR A 81 -5.40 -7.23 0.86
CA TYR A 81 -4.29 -6.31 1.07
C TYR A 81 -4.36 -5.11 0.11
N ALA A 82 -4.62 -5.35 -1.18
CA ALA A 82 -4.75 -4.28 -2.15
C ALA A 82 -5.96 -3.37 -1.86
N PHE A 83 -7.06 -3.90 -1.32
CA PHE A 83 -8.22 -3.10 -0.92
C PHE A 83 -7.89 -2.17 0.24
N GLN A 84 -7.15 -2.66 1.24
CA GLN A 84 -6.64 -1.84 2.35
C GLN A 84 -5.75 -0.71 1.84
N LEU A 85 -4.84 -0.99 0.90
CA LEU A 85 -4.00 0.04 0.28
C LEU A 85 -4.81 1.08 -0.49
N VAL A 86 -5.83 0.66 -1.25
CA VAL A 86 -6.71 1.58 -1.99
C VAL A 86 -7.48 2.50 -1.03
N ASP A 87 -7.97 1.98 0.09
CA ASP A 87 -8.67 2.79 1.09
C ASP A 87 -7.73 3.79 1.76
N ALA A 88 -6.55 3.36 2.20
CA ALA A 88 -5.55 4.23 2.82
C ALA A 88 -5.10 5.35 1.87
N ALA A 89 -4.83 5.02 0.60
CA ALA A 89 -4.47 6.02 -0.40
C ALA A 89 -5.63 6.98 -0.71
N ALA A 90 -6.87 6.49 -0.70
CA ALA A 90 -8.05 7.34 -0.88
C ALA A 90 -8.24 8.32 0.29
N GLU A 91 -8.03 7.86 1.52
CA GLU A 91 -8.05 8.68 2.72
C GLU A 91 -6.97 9.78 2.66
N ALA A 92 -5.72 9.40 2.35
CA ALA A 92 -4.60 10.34 2.16
C ALA A 92 -4.86 11.35 1.02
N ALA A 93 -5.60 10.96 0.00
CA ALA A 93 -6.02 11.82 -1.09
C ALA A 93 -7.19 12.78 -0.72
N GLY A 94 -7.71 12.70 0.50
CA GLY A 94 -8.74 13.61 1.03
C GLY A 94 -10.17 13.09 0.90
N ARG A 95 -10.38 11.84 0.47
CA ARG A 95 -11.71 11.22 0.48
C ARG A 95 -11.98 10.70 1.87
N LYS A 96 -12.81 11.42 2.63
CA LYS A 96 -13.37 10.91 3.90
C LYS A 96 -14.29 9.73 3.58
N THR A 97 -13.84 8.52 3.85
CA THR A 97 -14.72 7.35 3.92
C THR A 97 -15.58 7.49 5.15
N ALA A 98 -16.88 7.67 4.98
CA ALA A 98 -17.82 7.70 6.08
C ALA A 98 -18.13 6.27 6.54
N VAL A 99 -17.20 5.56 7.21
CA VAL A 99 -17.55 4.40 8.06
C VAL A 99 -16.54 4.19 9.19
N SER A 100 -17.14 4.13 10.39
CA SER A 100 -16.79 3.55 11.70
C SER A 100 -15.40 3.78 12.32
N SER A 101 -15.49 4.31 13.55
CA SER A 101 -14.48 4.32 14.59
C SER A 101 -14.12 2.91 15.11
N ALA A 102 -13.86 1.94 14.24
CA ALA A 102 -13.21 0.70 14.64
C ALA A 102 -11.69 0.91 14.56
N THR A 103 -11.15 1.59 15.56
CA THR A 103 -9.71 1.74 15.75
C THR A 103 -9.13 0.43 16.26
N GLU A 104 -9.17 -0.63 15.47
CA GLU A 104 -8.32 -1.82 15.67
C GLU A 104 -7.03 -1.65 14.86
N GLY A 105 -6.37 -0.52 15.07
CA GLY A 105 -5.02 -0.29 14.61
C GLY A 105 -4.06 -1.18 15.38
N CYS A 106 -3.65 -2.28 14.73
CA CYS A 106 -2.49 -3.14 14.99
C CYS A 106 -1.87 -2.99 16.39
N GLU A 107 -2.38 -3.77 17.34
CA GLU A 107 -1.89 -3.86 18.72
C GLU A 107 -0.36 -4.08 18.79
N THR A 108 0.19 -4.78 17.80
CA THR A 108 1.62 -5.05 17.60
C THR A 108 2.46 -3.78 17.51
N ILE A 109 2.01 -2.76 16.75
CA ILE A 109 2.74 -1.48 16.63
C ILE A 109 2.71 -0.72 17.96
N ARG A 110 1.61 -0.81 18.70
CA ARG A 110 1.45 -0.18 20.02
C ARG A 110 2.39 -0.81 21.05
N ARG A 111 2.47 -2.15 21.07
CA ARG A 111 3.38 -2.91 21.94
C ARG A 111 4.85 -2.60 21.64
N LEU A 112 5.23 -2.55 20.37
CA LEU A 112 6.60 -2.21 19.96
C LEU A 112 7.01 -0.79 20.40
N ARG A 113 6.10 0.18 20.35
CA ARG A 113 6.35 1.55 20.84
C ARG A 113 6.45 1.62 22.36
N ALA A 114 5.61 0.87 23.08
CA ALA A 114 5.66 0.80 24.55
C ALA A 114 6.98 0.20 25.05
N MET A 115 7.53 -0.80 24.36
CA MET A 115 8.82 -1.40 24.72
C MET A 115 10.04 -0.50 24.44
N ARG A 116 9.91 0.49 23.56
CA ARG A 116 11.01 1.42 23.21
C ARG A 116 11.04 2.69 24.06
N ALA A 117 10.08 2.90 24.96
CA ALA A 117 10.07 4.06 25.84
C ALA A 117 11.02 3.84 27.03
N PRO A 118 12.02 4.71 27.28
CA PRO A 118 12.87 4.59 28.46
C PRO A 118 12.06 4.85 29.74
N PRO A 119 12.41 4.22 30.88
CA PRO A 119 11.69 4.42 32.12
C PRO A 119 11.80 5.89 32.55
N ARG A 120 10.66 6.53 32.79
CA ARG A 120 10.60 7.85 33.40
C ARG A 120 11.26 7.79 34.77
N LYS A 121 12.44 8.40 34.92
CA LYS A 121 13.04 8.66 36.24
C LYS A 121 12.03 9.49 37.04
N ARG A 122 11.51 8.92 38.13
CA ARG A 122 10.81 9.68 39.16
C ARG A 122 11.87 10.49 39.92
N SER A 123 11.75 11.81 39.86
CA SER A 123 12.39 12.75 40.80
C SER A 123 11.71 12.66 42.16
#